data_AF-A0A0D0H2Z4-F1
#
_entry.id   AF-A0A0D0H2Z4-F1
#
_cell.length_a   1.000
_cell.length_b   1.000
_cell.length_c   1.000
_cell.angle_alpha   90.00
_cell.angle_beta   90.00
_cell.angle_gamma   90.00
#
_symmetry.space_group_name_H-M   'P 1'
#
loop_
_entity.id
_entity.type
_entity.pdbx_description
1 polymer ?
#
loop_
_entity_poly.entity_id
_entity_poly.type
_entity_poly.pdbx_seq_one_letter_code
_entity_poly.pdbx_strand_id
1 'polypeptide(L)'
;MAHTATIELVPASTWETVTLEQCKQLLEQYRNIAQKTGEQLAWDYAQSAFPYDIVTKEDRILLVGKDDRYHMIECCVHDRAVQFVLPKQATHGDKGKANELCKFFAKQMAGKLHLFNGRIMYYYKR
;
A
#
# COMPACT_ATOMS: atom_id res chain seq x y z
N MET A 1 -9.24 9.76 14.82
CA MET A 1 -7.77 9.58 14.75
C MET A 1 -7.43 9.07 13.36
N ALA A 2 -6.22 9.26 12.85
CA ALA A 2 -5.81 8.59 11.61
C ALA A 2 -5.69 7.09 11.88
N HIS A 3 -6.07 6.25 10.92
CA HIS A 3 -5.93 4.80 11.03
C HIS A 3 -4.62 4.38 10.35
N THR A 4 -3.84 3.53 11.01
CA THR A 4 -2.55 3.08 10.47
C THR A 4 -2.49 1.57 10.34
N ALA A 5 -1.76 1.12 9.33
CA ALA A 5 -1.30 -0.26 9.20
C ALA A 5 0.22 -0.24 9.04
N THR A 6 0.92 -1.22 9.59
CA THR A 6 2.38 -1.25 9.60
C THR A 6 2.89 -2.62 9.20
N ILE A 7 3.89 -2.63 8.33
CA ILE A 7 4.58 -3.83 7.88
C ILE A 7 6.01 -3.73 8.40
N GLU A 8 6.38 -4.66 9.27
CA GLU A 8 7.69 -4.70 9.90
C GLU A 8 8.56 -5.78 9.24
N LEU A 9 9.83 -5.45 9.00
CA LEU A 9 10.85 -6.41 8.61
C LEU A 9 11.23 -7.27 9.82
N VAL A 10 11.13 -8.57 9.65
CA VAL A 10 11.57 -9.59 10.62
C VAL A 10 12.87 -10.23 10.15
N PRO A 11 13.58 -11.01 10.98
CA PRO A 11 14.81 -11.69 10.56
C PRO A 11 14.64 -12.60 9.33
N ALA A 12 13.43 -13.12 9.11
CA ALA A 12 13.08 -13.96 7.95
C ALA A 12 12.53 -13.16 6.74
N SER A 13 12.54 -11.82 6.81
CA SER A 13 12.10 -10.98 5.70
C SER A 13 13.07 -11.05 4.52
N THR A 14 12.55 -10.83 3.31
CA THR A 14 13.34 -10.83 2.08
C THR A 14 14.14 -9.54 1.90
N TRP A 15 13.81 -8.49 2.66
CA TRP A 15 14.45 -7.19 2.62
C TRP A 15 15.22 -6.96 3.91
N GLU A 16 16.37 -6.29 3.81
CA GLU A 16 17.19 -5.91 4.97
C GLU A 16 16.79 -4.54 5.53
N THR A 17 16.52 -3.58 4.64
CA THR A 17 16.05 -2.22 4.93
C THR A 17 14.90 -1.85 4.00
N VAL A 18 14.19 -0.78 4.36
CA VAL A 18 13.11 -0.21 3.57
C VAL A 18 13.51 1.19 3.10
N THR A 19 13.43 1.43 1.79
CA THR A 19 13.69 2.73 1.18
C THR A 19 12.47 3.28 0.44
N LEU A 20 12.44 4.59 0.26
CA LEU A 20 11.39 5.28 -0.49
C LEU A 20 11.32 4.80 -1.94
N GLU A 21 12.48 4.58 -2.56
CA GLU A 21 12.57 4.10 -3.94
C GLU A 21 12.00 2.69 -4.10
N GLN A 22 12.34 1.75 -3.20
CA GLN A 22 11.75 0.40 -3.21
C GLN A 22 10.22 0.45 -3.03
N CYS A 23 9.72 1.31 -2.15
CA CYS A 23 8.27 1.47 -1.94
C CYS A 23 7.59 2.05 -3.18
N LYS A 24 8.22 3.03 -3.84
CA LYS A 24 7.72 3.61 -5.10
C LYS A 24 7.66 2.55 -6.20
N GLN A 25 8.72 1.77 -6.36
CA GLN A 25 8.78 0.69 -7.35
C GLN A 25 7.70 -0.37 -7.10
N LEU A 26 7.44 -0.75 -5.84
CA LEU A 26 6.35 -1.65 -5.48
C LEU A 26 4.96 -1.07 -5.79
N LEU A 27 4.73 0.22 -5.53
CA LEU A 27 3.46 0.88 -5.87
C LEU A 27 3.24 0.88 -7.39
N GLU A 28 4.29 1.18 -8.15
CA GLU A 28 4.29 1.14 -9.61
C GLU A 28 4.02 -0.27 -10.15
N GLN A 29 4.66 -1.28 -9.56
CA GLN A 29 4.40 -2.68 -9.87
C GLN A 29 2.94 -3.07 -9.59
N TYR A 30 2.40 -2.68 -8.42
CA TYR A 30 1.01 -2.94 -8.07
C TYR A 30 0.04 -2.26 -9.05
N ARG A 31 0.30 -1.00 -9.43
CA ARG A 31 -0.47 -0.28 -10.46
C ARG A 31 -0.50 -1.05 -11.79
N ASN A 32 0.67 -1.50 -12.25
CA ASN A 32 0.78 -2.25 -13.51
C ASN A 32 0.03 -3.60 -13.46
N ILE A 33 0.11 -4.32 -12.34
CA ILE A 33 -0.64 -5.57 -12.14
C ILE A 33 -2.14 -5.28 -12.15
N ALA A 34 -2.58 -4.28 -11.39
CA ALA A 34 -3.98 -3.90 -11.26
C ALA A 34 -4.59 -3.48 -12.61
N GLN A 35 -3.85 -2.71 -13.42
CA GLN A 35 -4.26 -2.32 -14.77
C GLN A 35 -4.43 -3.52 -15.70
N LYS A 36 -3.44 -4.43 -15.74
CA LYS A 36 -3.52 -5.65 -16.57
C LYS A 36 -4.70 -6.55 -16.18
N THR A 37 -4.98 -6.68 -14.87
CA THR A 37 -6.14 -7.44 -14.41
C THR A 37 -7.45 -6.75 -14.80
N GLY A 38 -7.51 -5.41 -14.75
CA GLY A 38 -8.68 -4.65 -15.19
C GLY A 38 -8.94 -4.76 -16.70
N GLU A 39 -7.91 -4.70 -17.53
CA GLU A 39 -8.02 -4.87 -18.99
C GLU A 39 -8.65 -6.23 -19.36
N GLN A 40 -8.29 -7.29 -18.63
CA GLN A 40 -8.83 -8.64 -18.83
C GLN A 40 -10.32 -8.76 -18.42
N LEU A 41 -10.82 -7.85 -17.58
CA LEU A 41 -12.18 -7.87 -17.01
C LEU A 41 -13.11 -6.77 -17.58
N ALA A 42 -12.65 -5.99 -18.56
CA ALA A 42 -13.27 -4.84 -19.26
C ALA A 42 -12.69 -3.45 -18.90
N TRP A 43 -12.65 -2.55 -19.90
CA TRP A 43 -11.87 -1.29 -19.88
C TRP A 43 -12.23 -0.35 -18.70
N ASP A 44 -13.50 -0.27 -18.30
CA ASP A 44 -13.96 0.57 -17.18
C ASP A 44 -13.40 0.11 -15.81
N TYR A 45 -13.02 -1.17 -15.68
CA TYR A 45 -12.39 -1.68 -14.46
C TYR A 45 -10.91 -1.31 -14.35
N ALA A 46 -10.21 -1.10 -15.47
CA ALA A 46 -8.78 -0.78 -15.45
C ALA A 46 -8.50 0.58 -14.79
N GLN A 47 -9.34 1.58 -15.05
CA GLN A 47 -9.29 2.91 -14.42
C GLN A 47 -9.56 2.85 -12.91
N SER A 48 -10.46 1.95 -12.49
CA SER A 48 -10.84 1.77 -11.08
C SER A 48 -9.86 0.89 -10.29
N ALA A 49 -8.97 0.15 -10.96
CA ALA A 49 -8.09 -0.82 -10.33
C ALA A 49 -6.98 -0.15 -9.47
N PHE A 50 -6.47 1.01 -9.94
CA PHE A 50 -5.53 1.87 -9.21
C PHE A 50 -5.93 3.36 -9.37
N PRO A 51 -6.87 3.85 -8.54
CA PRO A 51 -7.50 5.17 -8.70
C PRO A 51 -6.70 6.32 -8.04
N TYR A 52 -5.37 6.24 -8.04
CA TYR A 52 -4.50 7.21 -7.39
C TYR A 52 -3.39 7.71 -8.29
N ASP A 53 -2.94 8.93 -8.06
CA ASP A 53 -1.64 9.45 -8.50
C ASP A 53 -0.59 9.25 -7.42
N ILE A 54 0.62 8.85 -7.82
CA ILE A 54 1.75 8.60 -6.91
C ILE A 54 2.61 9.85 -6.82
N VAL A 55 2.55 10.54 -5.69
CA VAL A 55 3.31 11.77 -5.43
C VAL A 55 4.38 11.50 -4.37
N THR A 56 5.64 11.52 -4.76
CA THR A 56 6.78 11.33 -3.84
C THR A 56 7.15 12.65 -3.15
N LYS A 57 7.30 12.62 -1.82
CA LYS A 57 7.87 13.68 -0.97
C LYS A 57 9.19 13.19 -0.37
N GLU A 58 9.88 14.02 0.42
CA GLU A 58 11.19 13.65 1.01
C GLU A 58 11.12 12.40 1.90
N ASP A 59 10.07 12.26 2.72
CA ASP A 59 9.93 11.23 3.76
C ASP A 59 8.80 10.23 3.52
N ARG A 60 7.95 10.47 2.52
CA ARG A 60 6.73 9.68 2.28
C ARG A 60 6.30 9.71 0.82
N ILE A 61 5.43 8.78 0.47
CA ILE A 61 4.72 8.76 -0.81
C ILE A 61 3.23 8.97 -0.54
N LEU A 62 2.61 9.90 -1.24
CA LEU A 62 1.18 10.14 -1.19
C LEU A 62 0.52 9.45 -2.39
N LEU A 63 -0.53 8.67 -2.12
CA LEU A 63 -1.47 8.19 -3.13
C LEU A 63 -2.67 9.12 -3.11
N VAL A 64 -2.71 10.07 -4.05
CA VAL A 64 -3.77 11.09 -4.12
C VAL A 64 -4.89 10.57 -5.01
N GLY A 65 -6.12 10.56 -4.51
CA GLY A 65 -7.27 10.05 -5.27
C GLY A 65 -7.54 10.86 -6.54
N LYS A 66 -7.91 10.17 -7.63
CA LYS A 66 -8.21 10.77 -8.94
C LYS A 66 -9.66 11.23 -9.09
N ASP A 67 -10.55 10.77 -8.23
CA ASP A 67 -11.98 11.09 -8.24
C ASP A 67 -12.55 11.11 -6.81
N ASP A 68 -13.75 11.66 -6.63
CA ASP A 68 -14.36 11.90 -5.33
C ASP A 68 -14.59 10.64 -4.46
N ARG A 69 -14.48 9.44 -5.04
CA ARG A 69 -14.60 8.18 -4.29
C ARG A 69 -13.34 7.85 -3.51
N TYR A 70 -12.21 8.51 -3.79
CA TYR A 70 -10.91 8.26 -3.18
C TYR A 70 -10.30 9.58 -2.73
N HIS A 71 -9.88 9.65 -1.47
CA HIS A 71 -9.27 10.85 -0.94
C HIS A 71 -7.75 10.72 -0.99
N MET A 72 -7.17 9.92 -0.10
CA MET A 72 -5.73 9.77 0.00
C MET A 72 -5.30 8.58 0.85
N ILE A 73 -4.15 8.02 0.53
CA ILE A 73 -3.40 7.10 1.40
C ILE A 73 -1.95 7.60 1.49
N GLU A 74 -1.38 7.69 2.69
CA GLU A 74 0.04 7.99 2.86
C GLU A 74 0.83 6.70 3.07
N CYS A 75 2.00 6.59 2.44
CA CYS A 75 2.97 5.53 2.63
C CYS A 75 4.25 6.15 3.20
N CYS A 76 4.44 5.98 4.50
CA CYS A 76 5.60 6.47 5.25
C CYS A 76 6.63 5.36 5.36
N VAL A 77 7.90 5.72 5.13
CA VAL A 77 9.02 4.77 5.17
C VAL A 77 9.84 4.99 6.44
N HIS A 78 10.15 3.89 7.11
CA HIS A 78 11.07 3.82 8.23
C HIS A 78 12.10 2.72 7.93
N ASP A 79 13.30 2.81 8.50
CA ASP A 79 14.42 1.89 8.21
C ASP A 79 14.03 0.40 8.13
N ARG A 80 13.20 -0.07 9.08
CA ARG A 80 12.72 -1.46 9.14
C ARG A 80 11.21 -1.63 9.01
N ALA A 81 10.48 -0.61 8.56
CA ALA A 81 9.03 -0.71 8.45
C ALA A 81 8.43 0.21 7.38
N VAL A 82 7.32 -0.21 6.81
CA VAL A 82 6.42 0.64 6.01
C VAL A 82 5.16 0.88 6.81
N GLN A 83 4.73 2.14 6.91
CA GLN A 83 3.46 2.50 7.51
C GLN A 83 2.53 3.10 6.46
N PHE A 84 1.33 2.51 6.35
CA PHE A 84 0.24 3.11 5.59
C PHE A 84 -0.67 3.89 6.54
N VAL A 85 -1.00 5.14 6.20
CA VAL A 85 -1.86 6.02 6.98
C VAL A 85 -3.09 6.39 6.17
N LEU A 86 -4.26 6.23 6.79
CA LEU A 86 -5.53 6.73 6.30
C LEU A 86 -5.90 7.99 7.09
N PRO A 87 -5.93 9.17 6.45
CA PRO A 87 -6.36 10.41 7.11
C PRO A 87 -7.84 10.32 7.52
N LYS A 88 -8.31 11.27 8.33
CA LYS A 88 -9.71 11.28 8.80
C LYS A 88 -10.73 11.34 7.66
N GLN A 89 -10.33 11.95 6.54
CA GLN A 89 -11.12 12.13 5.32
C GLN A 89 -11.10 10.89 4.41
N ALA A 90 -10.35 9.85 4.77
CA ALA A 90 -10.26 8.63 3.97
C ALA A 90 -11.64 8.00 3.76
N THR A 91 -11.96 7.70 2.51
CA THR A 91 -13.24 7.13 2.09
C THR A 91 -13.31 5.62 2.41
N HIS A 92 -14.48 5.02 2.15
CA HIS A 92 -14.58 3.57 2.17
C HIS A 92 -13.70 2.91 1.09
N GLY A 93 -13.56 3.56 -0.09
CA GLY A 93 -12.68 3.13 -1.16
C GLY A 93 -11.21 3.12 -0.75
N ASP A 94 -10.75 4.17 -0.08
CA ASP A 94 -9.39 4.27 0.44
C ASP A 94 -9.09 3.12 1.41
N LYS A 95 -10.02 2.81 2.32
CA LYS A 95 -9.88 1.70 3.27
C LYS A 95 -9.74 0.35 2.55
N GLY A 96 -10.54 0.12 1.50
CA GLY A 96 -10.44 -1.10 0.69
C GLY A 96 -9.07 -1.23 0.02
N LYS A 97 -8.66 -0.19 -0.71
CA LYS A 97 -7.39 -0.18 -1.45
C LYS A 97 -6.17 -0.22 -0.55
N ALA A 98 -6.18 0.49 0.57
CA ALA A 98 -5.10 0.42 1.55
C ALA A 98 -4.93 -0.99 2.14
N ASN A 99 -6.03 -1.71 2.39
CA ASN A 99 -5.97 -3.10 2.84
C ASN A 99 -5.41 -4.07 1.78
N GLU A 100 -5.72 -3.83 0.50
CA GLU A 100 -5.12 -4.59 -0.62
C GLU A 100 -3.61 -4.31 -0.72
N LEU A 101 -3.25 -3.03 -0.73
CA LEU A 101 -1.86 -2.55 -0.83
C LEU A 101 -0.99 -3.08 0.32
N CYS A 102 -1.44 -2.98 1.57
CA CYS A 102 -0.62 -3.42 2.70
C CYS A 102 -0.36 -4.93 2.68
N LYS A 103 -1.32 -5.73 2.20
CA LYS A 103 -1.15 -7.19 2.02
C LYS A 103 -0.20 -7.50 0.87
N PHE A 104 -0.29 -6.75 -0.24
CA PHE A 104 0.65 -6.87 -1.35
C PHE A 104 2.08 -6.59 -0.89
N PHE A 105 2.31 -5.45 -0.23
CA PHE A 105 3.62 -5.09 0.32
C PHE A 105 4.14 -6.14 1.30
N ALA A 106 3.33 -6.56 2.27
CA ALA A 106 3.73 -7.55 3.27
C ALA A 106 4.16 -8.88 2.63
N LYS A 107 3.50 -9.30 1.53
CA LYS A 107 3.88 -10.49 0.77
C LYS A 107 5.23 -10.32 0.07
N GLN A 108 5.50 -9.17 -0.56
CA GLN A 108 6.77 -8.92 -1.25
C GLN A 108 7.95 -8.81 -0.28
N MET A 109 7.72 -8.24 0.89
CA MET A 109 8.72 -8.07 1.95
C MET A 109 8.93 -9.32 2.82
N ALA A 110 8.06 -10.33 2.70
CA ALA A 110 7.90 -11.40 3.69
C ALA A 110 7.85 -10.83 5.13
N GLY A 111 6.97 -9.84 5.34
CA GLY A 111 6.91 -9.04 6.55
C GLY A 111 5.85 -9.50 7.57
N LYS A 112 5.87 -8.86 8.74
CA LYS A 112 4.79 -8.92 9.74
C LYS A 112 3.87 -7.73 9.54
N LEU A 113 2.62 -7.96 9.16
CA LEU A 113 1.63 -6.92 8.91
C LEU A 113 0.67 -6.76 10.09
N HIS A 114 0.64 -5.58 10.69
CA HIS A 114 -0.44 -5.11 11.56
C HIS A 114 -1.45 -4.33 10.71
N LEU A 115 -2.67 -4.86 10.60
CA LEU A 115 -3.75 -4.24 9.84
C LEU A 115 -4.37 -3.05 10.59
N PHE A 116 -5.10 -2.20 9.86
CA PHE A 116 -5.83 -1.04 10.38
C PHE A 116 -6.82 -1.36 11.52
N ASN A 117 -7.28 -2.62 11.61
CA ASN A 117 -8.19 -3.11 12.63
C ASN A 117 -7.48 -3.84 13.79
N GLY A 118 -6.14 -3.81 13.83
CA GLY A 118 -5.33 -4.45 14.87
C GLY A 118 -5.02 -5.93 14.63
N ARG A 119 -5.60 -6.58 13.62
CA ARG A 119 -5.26 -7.98 13.29
C ARG A 119 -3.83 -8.07 12.75
N ILE A 120 -3.11 -9.12 13.18
CA ILE A 120 -1.76 -9.42 12.70
C ILE A 120 -1.80 -10.51 11.63
N MET A 121 -1.03 -10.32 10.55
CA MET A 121 -0.78 -11.30 9.51
C MET A 121 0.73 -11.51 9.35
N TYR A 122 1.12 -12.73 9.02
CA TYR A 122 2.52 -13.14 8.92
C TYR A 122 2.78 -13.70 7.52
N TYR A 123 3.70 -13.06 6.78
CA TYR A 123 4.00 -13.40 5.39
C TYR A 123 5.38 -14.06 5.20
N TYR A 124 6.02 -14.45 6.30
CA TYR A 124 7.30 -15.18 6.31
C TYR A 124 7.09 -16.62 6.77
N LYS A 125 8.03 -17.50 6.41
CA LYS A 125 8.09 -18.86 6.95
C LYS A 125 8.45 -18.81 8.43
N ARG A 126 7.60 -19.43 9.25
CA ARG A 126 7.75 -19.54 10.69
C ARG A 126 8.39 -20.87 11.07
#